data_AF-A0A9X4PHL4-F1
#
_entry.id   AF-A0A9X4PHL4-F1
#
_cell.length_a   1.000
_cell.length_b   1.000
_cell.length_c   1.000
_cell.angle_alpha   90.00
_cell.angle_beta   90.00
_cell.angle_gamma   90.00
#
_symmetry.space_group_name_H-M   'P 1'
#
loop_
_entity.id
_entity.type
_entity.pdbx_description
1 polymer ?
#
loop_
_entity_poly.entity_id
_entity_poly.type
_entity_poly.pdbx_seq_one_letter_code
_entity_poly.pdbx_strand_id
1 'polypeptide(L)'
;MTDSKVVITLNSKALHNLTQLAAFNKESVEKLAKRLVIDGIECEIENIALSRIIKETDSPDAEMVRSGDVDWDTLLSAEAKS
;
A
#
# COMPACT_ATOMS: atom_id res chain seq x y z
N MET A 1 4.12 12.44 -20.86
CA MET A 1 3.20 11.51 -20.19
C MET A 1 1.80 11.84 -20.67
N THR A 2 1.06 10.86 -21.16
CA THR A 2 -0.35 11.06 -21.53
C THR A 2 -1.17 11.27 -20.27
N ASP A 3 -1.97 12.34 -20.24
CA ASP A 3 -2.99 12.53 -19.21
C ASP A 3 -4.07 11.46 -19.37
N SER A 4 -3.82 10.28 -18.82
CA SER A 4 -4.79 9.19 -18.78
C SER A 4 -5.92 9.56 -17.81
N LYS A 5 -7.14 9.67 -18.31
CA LYS A 5 -8.33 9.94 -17.50
C LYS A 5 -9.02 8.62 -17.14
N VAL A 6 -9.29 8.44 -15.85
CA VAL A 6 -10.12 7.35 -15.32
C VAL A 6 -11.43 7.94 -14.81
N VAL A 7 -12.55 7.35 -15.21
CA VAL A 7 -13.88 7.72 -14.71
C VAL A 7 -14.33 6.66 -13.71
N ILE A 8 -14.66 7.09 -12.50
CA ILE A 8 -15.13 6.20 -11.43
C ILE A 8 -16.58 6.53 -11.13
N THR A 9 -17.44 5.53 -11.17
CA THR A 9 -18.85 5.66 -10.77
C THR A 9 -19.01 5.15 -9.34
N LEU A 10 -19.51 6.01 -8.46
CA LEU A 10 -19.82 5.69 -7.07
C LEU A 10 -21.32 5.52 -6.90
N ASN A 11 -21.73 4.58 -6.04
CA ASN A 11 -23.12 4.53 -5.61
C ASN A 11 -23.49 5.77 -4.78
N SER A 12 -24.79 6.03 -4.63
CA SER A 12 -25.28 7.23 -3.95
C SER A 12 -24.73 7.39 -2.52
N LYS A 13 -24.57 6.28 -1.77
CA LYS A 13 -24.06 6.32 -0.39
C LYS A 13 -22.59 6.69 -0.34
N ALA A 14 -21.77 6.06 -1.19
CA ALA A 14 -20.34 6.35 -1.28
C ALA A 14 -20.10 7.80 -1.75
N LEU A 15 -20.85 8.27 -2.75
CA LEU A 15 -20.76 9.66 -3.21
C LEU A 15 -21.13 10.65 -2.11
N HIS A 16 -22.20 10.37 -1.37
CA HIS A 16 -22.62 11.20 -0.25
C HIS A 16 -21.55 11.28 0.85
N ASN A 17 -20.98 10.14 1.24
CA ASN A 17 -19.92 10.07 2.24
C ASN A 17 -18.66 10.82 1.79
N LEU A 18 -18.24 10.65 0.53
CA LEU A 18 -17.11 11.37 -0.05
C LEU A 18 -17.35 12.88 -0.05
N THR A 19 -18.57 13.31 -0.37
CA THR A 19 -18.94 14.74 -0.35
C THR A 19 -18.88 15.32 1.06
N GLN A 20 -19.38 14.60 2.07
CA GLN A 20 -19.27 15.05 3.47
C GLN A 20 -17.82 15.12 3.94
N LEU A 21 -17.00 14.12 3.59
CA LEU A 21 -15.58 14.10 3.93
C LEU A 21 -14.82 15.25 3.27
N ALA A 22 -15.12 15.56 2.01
CA ALA A 22 -14.51 16.69 1.30
C ALA A 22 -14.85 18.02 1.99
N ALA A 23 -16.12 18.20 2.38
CA ALA A 23 -16.57 19.38 3.11
C ALA A 23 -15.88 19.51 4.48
N PHE A 24 -15.77 18.42 5.23
CA PHE A 24 -15.08 18.39 6.53
C PHE A 24 -13.59 18.78 6.40
N ASN A 25 -12.90 18.24 5.39
CA ASN A 25 -11.49 18.51 5.12
C ASN A 25 -11.25 19.85 4.40
N LYS A 26 -12.31 20.61 4.09
CA LYS A 26 -12.25 21.89 3.36
C LYS A 26 -11.52 21.78 2.01
N GLU A 27 -11.76 20.69 1.29
CA GLU A 27 -11.19 20.45 -0.04
C GLU A 27 -12.26 20.07 -1.07
N SER A 28 -11.91 20.13 -2.36
CA SER A 28 -12.85 19.72 -3.40
C SER A 28 -13.03 18.20 -3.42
N VAL A 29 -14.23 17.73 -3.79
CA VAL A 29 -14.54 16.30 -3.95
C VAL A 29 -13.55 15.63 -4.89
N GLU A 30 -13.19 16.29 -6.00
CA GLU A 30 -12.22 15.76 -6.96
C GLU A 30 -10.82 15.61 -6.35
N LYS A 31 -10.35 16.59 -5.58
CA LYS A 31 -9.03 16.54 -4.94
C LYS A 31 -8.98 15.40 -3.90
N LEU A 32 -10.00 15.29 -3.06
CA LEU A 32 -10.11 14.20 -2.08
C LEU A 32 -10.17 12.84 -2.79
N ALA A 33 -10.98 12.70 -3.84
CA ALA A 33 -11.11 11.46 -4.60
C ALA A 33 -9.77 11.01 -5.20
N LYS A 34 -9.01 11.94 -5.80
CA LYS A 34 -7.68 11.64 -6.35
C LYS A 34 -6.73 11.13 -5.27
N ARG A 35 -6.67 11.81 -4.12
CA ARG A 35 -5.83 11.39 -2.99
C ARG A 35 -6.21 9.99 -2.52
N LEU A 36 -7.49 9.75 -2.22
CA LEU A 36 -7.96 8.46 -1.72
C LEU A 36 -7.74 7.31 -2.71
N VAL A 37 -7.82 7.56 -4.02
CA VAL A 37 -7.52 6.53 -5.03
C VAL A 37 -6.03 6.18 -5.01
N ILE A 38 -5.14 7.17 -4.90
CA ILE A 38 -3.69 6.92 -4.81
C ILE A 38 -3.38 6.15 -3.52
N ASP A 39 -3.85 6.65 -2.37
CA ASP A 39 -3.62 6.02 -1.07
C ASP A 39 -4.15 4.57 -1.06
N GLY A 40 -5.33 4.34 -1.64
CA GLY A 40 -5.92 3.01 -1.75
C GLY A 40 -5.12 2.05 -2.64
N ILE A 41 -4.51 2.54 -3.72
CA ILE A 41 -3.62 1.73 -4.57
C ILE A 41 -2.35 1.37 -3.81
N GLU A 42 -1.75 2.33 -3.11
CA GLU A 42 -0.53 2.09 -2.31
C GLU A 42 -0.79 1.06 -1.22
N CYS A 43 -1.87 1.20 -0.45
CA CYS A 43 -2.27 0.21 0.55
C CYS A 43 -2.47 -1.18 -0.05
N GLU A 44 -3.03 -1.29 -1.26
CA GLU A 44 -3.28 -2.60 -1.85
C GLU A 44 -2.01 -3.25 -2.43
N ILE A 45 -1.06 -2.45 -2.90
CA ILE A 45 0.29 -2.92 -3.23
C ILE A 45 0.98 -3.47 -1.98
N GLU A 46 0.90 -2.77 -0.85
CA GLU A 46 1.47 -3.22 0.43
C GLU A 46 0.81 -4.52 0.90
N ASN A 47 -0.52 -4.62 0.84
CA ASN A 47 -1.24 -5.85 1.18
C ASN A 47 -0.82 -7.04 0.31
N ILE A 48 -0.64 -6.82 -0.99
CA ILE A 48 -0.15 -7.86 -1.91
C ILE A 48 1.27 -8.29 -1.51
N ALA A 49 2.17 -7.35 -1.21
CA ALA A 49 3.53 -7.66 -0.78
C ALA A 49 3.54 -8.48 0.52
N LEU A 50 2.80 -8.03 1.54
CA LEU A 50 2.68 -8.73 2.81
C LEU A 50 2.09 -10.14 2.63
N SER A 51 1.07 -10.29 1.77
CA SER A 51 0.47 -11.60 1.50
C SER A 51 1.45 -12.59 0.87
N ARG A 52 2.42 -12.11 0.09
CA ARG A 52 3.48 -12.96 -0.49
C ARG A 52 4.49 -13.37 0.58
N ILE A 53 4.94 -12.44 1.41
CA ILE A 53 5.84 -12.72 2.53
C ILE A 53 5.23 -13.77 3.46
N ILE A 54 3.94 -13.63 3.82
CA ILE A 54 3.24 -14.60 4.67
C ILE A 54 3.21 -15.97 3.99
N LYS A 55 2.85 -16.06 2.70
CA LYS A 55 2.85 -17.34 1.96
C LYS A 55 4.23 -18.00 1.90
N GLU A 56 5.29 -17.21 1.73
CA GLU A 56 6.66 -17.71 1.73
C GLU A 56 7.07 -18.20 3.13
N THR A 57 6.68 -17.48 4.17
CA THR A 57 6.95 -17.82 5.58
C THR A 57 6.19 -19.06 6.03
N ASP A 58 4.96 -19.24 5.55
CA ASP A 58 4.11 -20.40 5.84
C ASP A 58 4.43 -21.62 4.95
N SER A 59 5.41 -21.51 4.05
CA SER A 59 5.83 -22.62 3.20
C SER A 59 6.37 -23.77 4.06
N PRO A 60 6.05 -25.05 3.73
CA PRO A 60 6.65 -26.21 4.41
C PRO A 60 8.19 -26.22 4.32
N ASP A 61 8.73 -25.57 3.29
CA ASP A 61 10.17 -25.44 3.03
C ASP A 61 10.77 -24.18 3.66
N ALA A 62 9.97 -23.38 4.39
CA ALA A 62 10.47 -22.16 5.03
C ALA A 62 11.37 -22.49 6.23
N GLU A 63 12.63 -22.09 6.14
CA GLU A 63 13.57 -22.19 7.25
C GLU A 63 13.42 -20.97 8.17
N MET A 64 12.90 -21.19 9.38
CA MET A 64 12.82 -20.13 10.39
C MET A 64 14.15 -20.02 11.14
N VAL A 65 14.92 -18.98 10.84
CA VAL A 65 16.10 -18.59 11.59
C VAL A 65 15.71 -17.57 12.67
N ARG A 66 16.17 -17.75 13.91
CA ARG A 66 15.93 -16.76 14.96
C ARG A 66 16.75 -15.51 14.65
N SER A 67 16.17 -14.33 14.87
CA SER A 67 16.88 -13.06 14.66
C SER A 67 18.21 -12.97 15.41
N GLY A 68 18.34 -13.59 16.59
CA GLY A 68 19.59 -13.62 17.35
C GLY A 68 20.70 -14.50 16.77
N ASP A 69 20.35 -15.40 15.85
CA ASP A 69 21.28 -16.28 15.15
C ASP A 69 21.72 -15.69 13.79
N VAL A 70 21.16 -14.54 13.40
CA VAL A 70 21.50 -13.80 12.18
C VAL A 70 22.64 -12.81 12.48
N ASP A 71 23.74 -12.91 11.74
CA ASP A 71 24.82 -11.91 11.76
C ASP A 71 24.41 -10.69 10.94
N TRP A 72 23.70 -9.77 11.61
CA TRP A 72 23.19 -8.53 11.01
C TRP A 72 24.30 -7.58 10.55
N ASP A 73 25.44 -7.55 11.24
CA ASP A 73 26.56 -6.67 10.90
C ASP A 73 27.15 -7.06 9.54
N THR A 74 27.31 -8.37 9.30
CA THR A 74 27.78 -8.89 8.01
C THR A 74 26.77 -8.64 6.89
N LEU A 75 25.47 -8.88 7.13
CA LEU A 75 24.43 -8.68 6.12
C LEU A 75 24.27 -7.21 5.70
N LEU A 76 24.16 -6.30 6.68
CA LEU A 76 23.97 -4.87 6.40
C LEU A 76 25.20 -4.22 5.75
N SER A 77 26.40 -4.73 6.06
CA SER A 77 27.66 -4.26 5.46
C SER A 77 27.84 -4.71 4.00
N ALA A 78 27.17 -5.80 3.59
CA ALA A 78 27.20 -6.28 2.21
C ALA A 78 26.27 -5.47 1.30
N GLU A 79 25.11 -5.07 1.81
CA GLU A 79 24.10 -4.31 1.05
C GLU A 79 24.55 -2.87 0.77
N ALA A 80 25.29 -2.24 1.70
CA ALA A 80 25.82 -0.88 1.52
C ALA A 80 26.94 -0.75 0.47
N LYS A 81 27.41 -1.86 -0.11
CA LYS A 81 28.48 -1.90 -1.12
C LYS A 81 27.97 -2.24 -2.54
N SER A 82 26.67 -2.48 -2.68
CA SER A 82 25.96 -2.70 -3.94
C SER A 82 25.36 -1.39 -4.47
#